data_AF-A0A352VQH0-F1
#
_entry.id   AF-A0A352VQH0-F1
#
_cell.length_a   1.000
_cell.length_b   1.000
_cell.length_c   1.000
_cell.angle_alpha   90.00
_cell.angle_beta   90.00
_cell.angle_gamma   90.00
#
_symmetry.space_group_name_H-M   'P 1'
#
loop_
_entity.id
_entity.type
_entity.pdbx_description
1 polymer ?
#
loop_
_entity_poly.entity_id
_entity_poly.type
_entity_poly.pdbx_seq_one_letter_code
_entity_poly.pdbx_strand_id
1 'polypeptide(L)'
;MSVLNQLVEALRDGSIRVVDLTQPLGPDTPVIGLPDIFGQSPGLTMDVISRYDDAGPAWYWNTLNLGEHTGTHFDAPVHWVTGKDLPNNTTETIPAHQYVGPACVLDCSADTAADPDFLLTPAWIERWESEHGRIPAQ
;
A
#
# COMPACT_ATOMS: atom_id res chain seq x y z
N MET A 1 31.25 -10.73 -3.82
CA MET A 1 30.40 -9.52 -3.76
C MET A 1 29.30 -9.73 -2.74
N SER A 2 29.00 -8.73 -1.91
CA SER A 2 27.86 -8.79 -0.97
C SER A 2 26.54 -8.87 -1.73
N VAL A 3 25.49 -9.36 -1.06
CA VAL A 3 24.12 -9.39 -1.62
C VAL A 3 23.68 -7.98 -2.04
N LEU A 4 24.00 -6.96 -1.26
CA LEU A 4 23.65 -5.57 -1.59
C LEU A 4 24.36 -5.07 -2.86
N ASN A 5 25.61 -5.45 -3.10
CA ASN A 5 26.30 -5.08 -4.34
C ASN A 5 25.66 -5.73 -5.56
N GLN A 6 25.27 -7.01 -5.43
CA GLN A 6 24.58 -7.74 -6.51
C GLN A 6 23.22 -7.09 -6.84
N LEU A 7 22.45 -6.70 -5.81
CA LEU A 7 21.19 -5.98 -6.00
C LEU A 7 21.38 -4.65 -6.76
N VAL A 8 22.39 -3.86 -6.39
CA VAL A 8 22.67 -2.57 -7.04
C VAL A 8 23.09 -2.77 -8.49
N GLU A 9 23.96 -3.73 -8.78
CA GLU A 9 24.37 -4.05 -10.15
C GLU A 9 23.17 -4.50 -10.99
N ALA A 10 22.35 -5.39 -10.46
CA ALA A 10 21.16 -5.93 -11.13
C ALA A 10 20.07 -4.87 -11.40
N LEU A 11 19.93 -3.88 -10.52
CA LEU A 11 19.05 -2.73 -10.76
C LEU A 11 19.61 -1.81 -11.86
N ARG A 12 20.93 -1.63 -11.94
CA ARG A 12 21.57 -0.76 -12.93
C ARG A 12 21.58 -1.36 -14.33
N ASP A 13 21.79 -2.68 -14.43
CA ASP A 13 21.80 -3.38 -15.72
C ASP A 13 20.39 -3.81 -16.18
N GLY A 14 19.39 -3.71 -15.30
CA GLY A 14 17.98 -3.98 -15.60
C GLY A 14 17.58 -5.46 -15.46
N SER A 15 18.46 -6.33 -14.96
CA SER A 15 18.12 -7.72 -14.64
C SER A 15 17.11 -7.83 -13.49
N ILE A 16 17.08 -6.83 -12.58
CA ILE A 16 15.97 -6.59 -11.65
C ILE A 16 15.21 -5.34 -12.11
N ARG A 17 13.88 -5.46 -12.16
CA ARG A 17 12.97 -4.37 -12.48
C ARG A 17 12.22 -3.92 -11.23
N VAL A 18 12.01 -2.61 -11.12
CA VAL A 18 11.10 -2.02 -10.16
C VAL A 18 9.76 -1.79 -10.86
N VAL A 19 8.69 -2.29 -10.26
CA VAL A 19 7.31 -2.11 -10.75
C VAL A 19 6.57 -1.27 -9.72
N ASP A 20 6.00 -0.15 -10.15
CA ASP A 20 5.19 0.70 -9.30
C ASP A 20 3.78 0.10 -9.14
N LEU A 21 3.34 -0.05 -7.89
CA LEU A 21 2.02 -0.57 -7.51
C LEU A 21 1.13 0.52 -6.88
N THR A 22 1.52 1.78 -7.01
CA THR A 22 0.86 2.92 -6.38
C THR A 22 -0.13 3.57 -7.34
N GLN A 23 -1.34 3.85 -6.86
CA GLN A 23 -2.29 4.69 -7.60
C GLN A 23 -1.92 6.17 -7.44
N PRO A 24 -2.00 6.99 -8.50
CA PRO A 24 -1.85 8.44 -8.37
C PRO A 24 -2.83 9.02 -7.36
N LEU A 25 -2.31 9.79 -6.40
CA LEU A 25 -3.11 10.42 -5.36
C LEU A 25 -3.58 11.80 -5.81
N GLY A 26 -4.88 12.05 -5.74
CA GLY A 26 -5.51 13.30 -6.16
C GLY A 26 -6.89 13.53 -5.52
N PRO A 27 -7.54 14.68 -5.77
CA PRO A 27 -8.86 14.98 -5.22
C PRO A 27 -9.96 13.99 -5.64
N ASP A 28 -9.78 13.33 -6.79
CA ASP A 28 -10.70 12.32 -7.31
C ASP A 28 -10.39 10.90 -6.81
N THR A 29 -9.37 10.73 -5.95
CA THR A 29 -9.04 9.41 -5.37
C THR A 29 -10.23 8.92 -4.54
N PRO A 30 -10.82 7.76 -4.87
CA PRO A 30 -11.89 7.18 -4.06
C PRO A 30 -11.39 6.85 -2.65
N VAL A 31 -12.25 7.12 -1.66
CA VAL A 31 -12.02 6.77 -0.24
C VAL A 31 -13.15 5.87 0.23
N ILE A 32 -12.84 4.95 1.15
CA ILE A 32 -13.83 4.08 1.78
C ILE A 32 -14.94 4.91 2.46
N GLY A 33 -16.19 4.60 2.14
CA GLY A 33 -17.35 5.15 2.82
C GLY A 33 -17.81 4.23 3.95
N LEU A 34 -18.17 4.81 5.09
CA LEU A 34 -18.76 4.09 6.22
C LEU A 34 -20.22 4.52 6.41
N PRO A 35 -21.06 3.73 7.12
CA PRO A 35 -22.37 4.20 7.56
C PRO A 35 -22.31 5.55 8.29
N ASP A 36 -23.31 6.41 8.08
CA ASP A 36 -23.36 7.80 8.61
C ASP A 36 -23.21 7.93 10.13
N ILE A 37 -23.42 6.84 10.87
CA ILE A 37 -23.23 6.79 12.32
C ILE A 37 -21.75 6.79 12.74
N PHE A 38 -20.81 6.59 11.80
CA PHE A 38 -19.37 6.58 12.05
C PHE A 38 -18.68 7.79 11.42
N GLY A 39 -17.53 8.16 11.98
CA GLY A 39 -16.67 9.20 11.41
C GLY A 39 -16.12 8.77 10.05
N GLN A 40 -16.17 9.69 9.08
CA GLN A 40 -15.71 9.44 7.72
C GLN A 40 -14.24 9.87 7.56
N SER A 41 -13.46 9.08 6.81
CA SER A 41 -12.11 9.49 6.42
C SER A 41 -12.20 10.59 5.34
N PRO A 42 -11.47 11.71 5.48
CA PRO A 42 -11.44 12.72 4.44
C PRO A 42 -10.64 12.23 3.22
N GLY A 43 -11.11 12.61 2.02
CA GLY A 43 -10.31 12.50 0.80
C GLY A 43 -9.15 13.50 0.75
N LEU A 44 -8.29 13.38 -0.26
CA LEU A 44 -7.19 14.32 -0.43
C LEU A 44 -7.71 15.71 -0.81
N THR A 45 -7.31 16.71 -0.04
CA THR A 45 -7.32 18.12 -0.44
C THR A 45 -5.89 18.62 -0.55
N MET A 46 -5.64 19.47 -1.56
CA MET A 46 -4.32 20.00 -1.87
C MET A 46 -4.41 21.50 -2.10
N ASP A 47 -3.85 22.26 -1.17
CA ASP A 47 -3.84 23.72 -1.20
C ASP A 47 -2.46 24.23 -1.58
N VAL A 48 -2.39 25.01 -2.66
CA VAL A 48 -1.12 25.59 -3.13
C VAL A 48 -0.62 26.62 -2.12
N ILE A 49 0.61 26.45 -1.62
CA ILE A 49 1.26 27.42 -0.73
C ILE A 49 1.92 28.52 -1.57
N SER A 50 2.65 28.14 -2.61
CA SER A 50 3.22 29.03 -3.61
C SER A 50 3.42 28.30 -4.94
N ARG A 51 3.46 29.05 -6.03
CA ARG A 51 3.77 28.52 -7.37
C ARG A 51 4.54 29.54 -8.20
N TYR A 52 5.80 29.77 -7.83
CA TYR A 52 6.69 30.71 -8.54
C TYR A 52 6.08 32.11 -8.64
N ASP A 53 5.41 32.52 -7.57
CA ASP A 53 4.63 33.75 -7.40
C ASP A 53 5.16 34.56 -6.23
N ASP A 54 4.47 35.64 -5.84
CA ASP A 54 4.90 36.50 -4.72
C ASP A 54 4.98 35.76 -3.37
N ALA A 55 4.19 34.69 -3.19
CA ALA A 55 4.24 33.86 -1.99
C ALA A 55 5.44 32.90 -1.97
N GLY A 56 6.07 32.65 -3.12
CA GLY A 56 7.27 31.83 -3.25
C GLY A 56 7.92 31.98 -4.63
N PRO A 57 8.81 32.96 -4.83
CA PRO A 57 9.27 33.34 -6.18
C PRO A 57 10.06 32.27 -6.94
N ALA A 58 10.58 31.26 -6.25
CA ALA A 58 11.46 30.26 -6.86
C ALA A 58 11.06 28.81 -6.53
N TRP A 59 9.91 28.55 -5.90
CA TRP A 59 9.49 27.20 -5.52
C TRP A 59 7.98 26.98 -5.62
N TYR A 60 7.63 25.72 -5.81
CA TYR A 60 6.26 25.20 -5.82
C TYR A 60 6.12 24.12 -4.76
N TRP A 61 5.03 24.19 -4.00
CA TRP A 61 4.67 23.23 -2.96
C TRP A 61 3.23 23.43 -2.50
N ASN A 62 2.69 22.42 -1.83
CA ASN A 62 1.30 22.38 -1.39
C ASN A 62 1.21 21.89 0.06
N THR A 63 0.15 22.30 0.74
CA THR A 63 -0.34 21.63 1.94
C THR A 63 -1.25 20.48 1.50
N LEU A 64 -1.09 19.32 2.13
CA LEU A 64 -1.95 18.15 1.90
C LEU A 64 -2.78 17.86 3.16
N ASN A 65 -4.06 17.59 2.99
CA ASN A 65 -4.93 17.06 4.05
C ASN A 65 -5.65 15.83 3.50
N LEU A 66 -5.53 14.72 4.24
CA LEU A 66 -6.02 13.40 3.90
C LEU A 66 -6.13 12.55 5.17
N GLY A 67 -6.97 11.51 5.14
CA GLY A 67 -6.95 10.48 6.17
C GLY A 67 -5.83 9.46 5.94
N GLU A 68 -5.42 8.75 6.99
CA GLU A 68 -4.36 7.72 6.94
C GLU A 68 -4.66 6.60 5.92
N HIS A 69 -5.96 6.34 5.66
CA HIS A 69 -6.45 5.27 4.80
C HIS A 69 -6.93 5.76 3.41
N THR A 70 -6.23 6.75 2.85
CA THR A 70 -6.56 7.37 1.54
C THR A 70 -5.70 6.78 0.42
N GLY A 71 -6.30 6.29 -0.67
CA GLY A 71 -5.57 5.77 -1.82
C GLY A 71 -4.77 4.49 -1.52
N THR A 72 -3.63 4.29 -2.19
CA THR A 72 -2.69 3.21 -1.84
C THR A 72 -2.05 3.53 -0.48
N HIS A 73 -2.43 2.78 0.56
CA HIS A 73 -2.00 3.00 1.95
C HIS A 73 -1.58 1.71 2.65
N PHE A 74 -1.21 1.79 3.92
CA PHE A 74 -0.75 0.68 4.76
C PHE A 74 -1.50 0.65 6.10
N ASP A 75 -2.04 -0.50 6.46
CA ASP A 75 -2.76 -0.70 7.73
C ASP A 75 -1.83 -1.30 8.79
N ALA A 76 -1.53 -0.52 9.83
CA ALA A 76 -0.81 -1.02 11.01
C ALA A 76 -1.76 -1.76 11.97
N PRO A 77 -1.28 -2.69 12.82
CA PRO A 77 -2.16 -3.47 13.70
C PRO A 77 -3.04 -2.63 14.65
N VAL A 78 -2.57 -1.45 15.07
CA VAL A 78 -3.34 -0.51 15.91
C VAL A 78 -4.64 -0.05 15.27
N HIS A 79 -4.74 -0.09 13.93
CA HIS A 79 -5.94 0.32 13.19
C HIS A 79 -7.19 -0.46 13.63
N TRP A 80 -7.03 -1.70 14.08
CA TRP A 80 -8.14 -2.52 14.54
C TRP A 80 -8.10 -2.79 16.04
N VAL A 81 -9.30 -2.91 16.64
CA VAL A 81 -9.47 -3.07 18.10
C VAL A 81 -8.72 -4.28 18.68
N THR A 82 -8.54 -5.34 17.89
CA THR A 82 -7.83 -6.55 18.31
C THR A 82 -6.31 -6.38 18.33
N GLY A 83 -5.78 -5.37 17.64
CA GLY A 83 -4.35 -5.04 17.61
C GLY A 83 -3.95 -3.89 18.52
N LYS A 84 -4.91 -3.22 19.19
CA LYS A 84 -4.69 -1.99 19.97
C LYS A 84 -3.63 -2.11 21.08
N ASP A 85 -3.46 -3.31 21.65
CA ASP A 85 -2.55 -3.59 22.78
C ASP A 85 -1.29 -4.37 22.36
N LEU A 86 -1.09 -4.62 21.05
CA LEU A 86 0.11 -5.30 20.57
C LEU A 86 1.34 -4.39 20.65
N PRO A 87 2.53 -4.94 20.91
CA PRO A 87 3.77 -4.17 20.82
C PRO A 87 4.05 -3.77 19.37
N ASN A 88 4.68 -2.60 19.17
CA ASN A 88 5.12 -2.12 17.86
C ASN A 88 3.98 -2.10 16.80
N ASN A 89 2.80 -1.65 17.21
CA ASN A 89 1.56 -1.78 16.44
C ASN A 89 1.20 -0.53 15.63
N THR A 90 2.02 0.52 15.66
CA THR A 90 1.84 1.78 14.94
C THR A 90 2.89 1.94 13.84
N THR A 91 2.64 2.78 12.83
CA THR A 91 3.52 2.93 11.66
C THR A 91 4.91 3.45 12.02
N GLU A 92 5.05 4.20 13.12
CA GLU A 92 6.32 4.70 13.63
C GLU A 92 7.05 3.71 14.55
N THR A 93 6.41 2.62 14.97
CA THR A 93 6.99 1.62 15.89
C THR A 93 7.26 0.26 15.26
N ILE A 94 6.65 -0.07 14.11
CA ILE A 94 6.92 -1.32 13.39
C ILE A 94 8.43 -1.42 13.02
N PRO A 95 9.10 -2.56 13.26
CA PRO A 95 10.49 -2.75 12.88
C PRO A 95 10.70 -2.62 11.38
N ALA A 96 11.62 -1.76 10.96
CA ALA A 96 11.84 -1.41 9.54
C ALA A 96 12.16 -2.61 8.63
N HIS A 97 12.69 -3.72 9.17
CA HIS A 97 12.96 -4.93 8.38
C HIS A 97 11.68 -5.59 7.85
N GLN A 98 10.50 -5.28 8.42
CA GLN A 98 9.20 -5.80 7.96
C GLN A 98 8.67 -5.06 6.72
N TYR A 99 9.29 -3.95 6.32
CA TYR A 99 8.89 -3.19 5.13
C TYR A 99 9.45 -3.76 3.82
N VAL A 100 10.28 -4.81 3.89
CA VAL A 100 10.85 -5.49 2.72
C VAL A 100 10.71 -6.99 2.94
N GLY A 101 9.96 -7.66 2.06
CA GLY A 101 9.74 -9.09 2.13
C GLY A 101 9.30 -9.69 0.79
N PRO A 102 9.30 -11.02 0.67
CA PRO A 102 8.73 -11.71 -0.48
C PRO A 102 7.20 -11.55 -0.52
N ALA A 103 6.62 -11.61 -1.71
CA ALA A 103 5.19 -11.60 -1.93
C ALA A 103 4.79 -12.73 -2.91
N CYS A 104 3.58 -13.27 -2.72
CA CYS A 104 2.95 -14.19 -3.66
C CYS A 104 1.77 -13.48 -4.34
N VAL A 105 1.55 -13.74 -5.63
CA VAL A 105 0.42 -13.17 -6.38
C VAL A 105 -0.56 -14.28 -6.70
N LEU A 106 -1.74 -14.18 -6.09
CA LEU A 106 -2.87 -15.09 -6.32
C LEU A 106 -3.81 -14.41 -7.32
N ASP A 107 -3.75 -14.83 -8.60
CA ASP A 107 -4.56 -14.24 -9.65
C ASP A 107 -6.02 -14.75 -9.59
N CYS A 108 -6.90 -13.92 -9.03
CA CYS A 108 -8.34 -14.15 -8.95
C CYS A 108 -9.13 -13.32 -9.98
N SER A 109 -8.47 -12.75 -11.01
CA SER A 109 -9.09 -11.76 -11.90
C SER A 109 -10.29 -12.30 -12.69
N ALA A 110 -10.24 -13.56 -13.13
CA ALA A 110 -11.36 -14.22 -13.80
C ALA A 110 -12.53 -14.50 -12.84
N ASP A 111 -12.21 -14.89 -11.59
CA ASP A 111 -13.21 -15.17 -10.56
C ASP A 111 -13.96 -13.88 -10.18
N THR A 112 -13.25 -12.78 -9.94
CA THR A 112 -13.86 -11.49 -9.57
C THR A 112 -14.58 -10.78 -10.72
N ALA A 113 -14.19 -11.07 -11.97
CA ALA A 113 -14.91 -10.59 -13.14
C ALA A 113 -16.27 -11.31 -13.32
N ALA A 114 -16.37 -12.56 -12.88
CA ALA A 114 -17.61 -13.33 -12.92
C ALA A 114 -18.53 -13.01 -11.72
N ASP A 115 -17.95 -12.75 -10.56
CA ASP A 115 -18.65 -12.44 -9.31
C ASP A 115 -17.94 -11.32 -8.54
N PRO A 116 -18.51 -10.10 -8.45
CA PRO A 116 -17.90 -9.00 -7.69
C PRO A 116 -17.83 -9.28 -6.18
N ASP A 117 -18.61 -10.25 -5.68
CA ASP A 117 -18.61 -10.69 -4.28
C ASP A 117 -17.82 -11.99 -4.05
N PHE A 118 -16.94 -12.36 -5.00
CA PHE A 118 -16.11 -13.56 -4.92
C PHE A 118 -15.34 -13.66 -3.59
N LEU A 119 -15.34 -14.86 -3.00
CA LEU A 119 -14.63 -15.16 -1.76
C LEU A 119 -13.40 -16.05 -2.02
N LEU A 120 -12.22 -15.55 -1.65
CA LEU A 120 -11.00 -16.36 -1.61
C LEU A 120 -11.09 -17.36 -0.45
N THR A 121 -11.13 -18.66 -0.78
CA THR A 121 -11.30 -19.75 0.21
C THR A 121 -9.99 -20.50 0.47
N PRO A 122 -9.88 -21.22 1.61
CA PRO A 122 -8.72 -22.08 1.88
C PRO A 122 -8.45 -23.10 0.77
N ALA A 123 -9.50 -23.75 0.22
CA ALA A 123 -9.35 -24.71 -0.87
C ALA A 123 -8.80 -24.08 -2.16
N TRP A 124 -9.13 -22.81 -2.43
CA TRP A 124 -8.55 -22.06 -3.55
C TRP A 124 -7.05 -21.83 -3.33
N ILE A 125 -6.66 -21.45 -2.11
CA ILE A 125 -5.25 -21.25 -1.72
C ILE A 125 -4.46 -22.56 -1.81
N GLU A 126 -5.00 -23.66 -1.30
CA GLU A 126 -4.37 -24.99 -1.39
C GLU A 126 -4.15 -25.43 -2.84
N ARG A 127 -5.10 -25.12 -3.74
CA ARG A 127 -4.95 -25.36 -5.18
C ARG A 127 -3.81 -24.51 -5.75
N TRP A 128 -3.78 -23.21 -5.44
CA TRP A 128 -2.68 -22.33 -5.85
C TRP A 128 -1.32 -22.85 -5.35
N GLU A 129 -1.24 -23.29 -4.08
CA GLU A 129 -0.01 -23.86 -3.52
C GLU A 129 0.40 -25.18 -4.20
N SER A 130 -0.57 -25.99 -4.66
CA SER A 130 -0.27 -27.23 -5.40
C SER A 130 0.37 -26.98 -6.77
N GLU A 131 0.14 -25.79 -7.35
CA GLU A 131 0.66 -25.39 -8.66
C GLU A 131 1.94 -24.54 -8.55
N HIS A 132 2.01 -23.66 -7.56
CA HIS A 132 3.07 -22.65 -7.41
C HIS A 132 4.04 -22.92 -6.25
N GLY A 133 3.77 -23.93 -5.43
CA GLY A 133 4.50 -24.23 -4.21
C GLY A 133 3.89 -23.54 -2.98
N ARG A 134 4.27 -24.04 -1.81
CA ARG A 134 3.77 -23.54 -0.53
C ARG A 134 4.13 -22.06 -0.33
N ILE A 135 3.18 -21.27 0.16
CA ILE A 135 3.40 -19.88 0.54
C ILE A 135 4.49 -19.84 1.64
N PRO A 136 5.57 -19.07 1.44
CA PRO A 136 6.66 -19.01 2.41
C PRO A 136 6.23 -18.29 3.69
N ALA A 137 6.78 -18.74 4.82
CA ALA A 137 6.67 -18.00 6.07
C ALA A 137 7.44 -16.68 6.01
N GLN A 138 6.92 -15.67 6.71
CA GLN A 138 7.52 -14.34 6.89
C GLN A 138 8.10 -14.22 8.30
#